data_AF-A0A1V4L165-F1
#
_entry.id   AF-A0A1V4L165-F1
#
_cell.length_a   1.000
_cell.length_b   1.000
_cell.length_c   1.000
_cell.angle_alpha   90.00
_cell.angle_beta   90.00
_cell.angle_gamma   90.00
#
_symmetry.space_group_name_H-M   'P 1'
#
loop_
_entity.id
_entity.type
_entity.pdbx_description
1 polymer ?
#
loop_
_entity_poly.entity_id
_entity_poly.type
_entity_poly.pdbx_seq_one_letter_code
_entity_poly.pdbx_strand_id
1 'polypeptide(L)'
;MGAASPECPKAIVEGIIEEEEEEDEEDEEGGGSVNKRKKEDDTETKKEHLYTWRIELAKTEKYWDGWFRGLSNLFLSCPTPKLLLLAGVDRLDKDLTIGQMQGKFQMQVLPQCGHAVHEDAPDKVAEAVATFLIRHRFTEPIGGFQCVFPAC
;
A
#
# COMPACT_ATOMS: atom_id res chain seq x y z
N MET A 1 39.38 -46.02 -11.27
CA MET A 1 38.73 -46.73 -10.14
C MET A 1 38.59 -45.74 -9.00
N GLY A 2 37.36 -45.54 -8.51
CA GLY A 2 37.08 -44.86 -7.24
C GLY A 2 36.79 -43.36 -7.32
N ALA A 3 35.51 -43.01 -7.37
CA ALA A 3 34.95 -41.90 -6.59
C ALA A 3 33.47 -42.19 -6.36
N ALA A 4 33.09 -42.29 -5.09
CA ALA A 4 31.82 -42.81 -4.61
C ALA A 4 30.69 -41.79 -4.72
N SER A 5 29.51 -42.28 -5.12
CA SER A 5 28.23 -41.57 -5.09
C SER A 5 27.61 -41.74 -3.70
N PRO A 6 27.12 -40.69 -3.02
CA PRO A 6 26.35 -40.86 -1.80
C PRO A 6 24.86 -40.96 -2.13
N GLU A 7 24.28 -42.14 -1.86
CA GLU A 7 22.83 -42.32 -1.75
C GLU A 7 22.32 -41.61 -0.48
N CYS A 8 21.20 -40.90 -0.59
CA CYS A 8 20.47 -40.34 0.54
C CYS A 8 19.01 -40.82 0.45
N PRO A 9 18.48 -41.55 1.46
CA PRO A 9 17.09 -42.00 1.44
C PRO A 9 16.17 -41.18 2.35
N LYS A 10 14.90 -41.15 1.92
CA LYS A 10 13.62 -40.96 2.65
C LYS A 10 12.84 -39.67 2.39
N ALA A 11 11.61 -39.94 1.96
CA ALA A 11 10.46 -39.08 1.79
C ALA A 11 10.02 -38.38 3.08
N ILE A 12 9.41 -37.21 2.95
CA ILE A 12 8.10 -36.84 3.53
C ILE A 12 7.45 -35.86 2.55
N VAL A 13 6.26 -36.21 2.04
CA VAL A 13 5.39 -35.34 1.26
C VAL A 13 4.50 -34.63 2.28
N GLU A 14 4.59 -33.31 2.39
CA GLU A 14 3.72 -32.54 3.28
C GLU A 14 2.34 -32.35 2.64
N GLY A 15 1.33 -32.61 3.47
CA GLY A 15 -0.06 -32.88 3.11
C GLY A 15 -0.81 -31.68 2.56
N ILE A 16 -1.56 -31.96 1.51
CA ILE A 16 -2.76 -31.23 1.11
C ILE A 16 -3.80 -31.55 2.19
N ILE A 17 -4.30 -30.52 2.87
CA ILE A 17 -5.44 -30.65 3.78
C ILE A 17 -6.67 -30.72 2.88
N GLU A 18 -7.21 -31.92 2.72
CA GLU A 18 -8.55 -32.17 2.20
C GLU A 18 -9.53 -31.86 3.35
N GLU A 19 -10.33 -30.80 3.19
CA GLU A 19 -11.48 -30.54 4.05
C GLU A 19 -12.64 -31.40 3.53
N GLU A 20 -13.07 -32.38 4.33
CA GLU A 20 -14.23 -33.23 4.03
C GLU A 20 -15.52 -32.41 4.14
N GLU A 21 -16.32 -32.40 3.06
CA GLU A 21 -17.68 -31.89 3.02
C GLU A 21 -18.62 -32.96 3.63
N GLU A 22 -19.21 -32.72 4.79
CA GLU A 22 -20.32 -33.55 5.29
C GLU A 22 -21.64 -33.09 4.65
N GLU A 23 -22.21 -33.96 3.82
CA GLU A 23 -23.58 -33.90 3.30
C GLU A 23 -24.53 -34.62 4.27
N ASP A 24 -25.53 -33.91 4.81
CA ASP A 24 -26.66 -34.51 5.54
C ASP A 24 -27.96 -34.28 4.74
N GLU A 25 -28.54 -35.35 4.18
CA GLU A 25 -29.87 -35.38 3.54
C GLU A 25 -30.97 -35.92 4.51
N GLU A 26 -32.03 -35.12 4.69
CA GLU A 26 -33.51 -35.35 4.76
C GLU A 26 -34.06 -36.79 5.08
N ASP A 27 -35.19 -37.08 5.76
CA ASP A 27 -36.41 -36.35 6.21
C ASP A 27 -37.36 -37.28 7.04
N GLU A 28 -38.36 -36.66 7.72
CA GLU A 28 -39.70 -37.15 8.16
C GLU A 28 -39.88 -38.25 9.27
N GLU A 29 -40.89 -38.29 10.17
CA GLU A 29 -42.23 -37.67 10.33
C GLU A 29 -42.62 -37.47 11.84
N GLY A 30 -43.47 -36.47 12.13
CA GLY A 30 -44.80 -36.68 12.74
C GLY A 30 -45.01 -36.81 14.27
N GLY A 31 -45.57 -35.76 14.88
CA GLY A 31 -46.77 -35.91 15.75
C GLY A 31 -46.72 -35.47 17.24
N GLY A 32 -47.31 -34.31 17.54
CA GLY A 32 -48.31 -34.19 18.64
C GLY A 32 -47.96 -33.49 19.98
N SER A 33 -48.56 -32.29 20.14
CA SER A 33 -49.30 -31.83 21.36
C SER A 33 -48.61 -31.02 22.49
N VAL A 34 -48.95 -29.72 22.50
CA VAL A 34 -49.42 -28.88 23.62
C VAL A 34 -48.43 -28.30 24.67
N ASN A 35 -48.52 -26.96 24.77
CA ASN A 35 -48.12 -26.03 25.83
C ASN A 35 -46.63 -25.73 26.06
N LYS A 36 -46.15 -24.61 25.47
CA LYS A 36 -45.20 -23.74 26.17
C LYS A 36 -45.22 -22.30 25.65
N ARG A 37 -45.62 -21.40 26.56
CA ARG A 37 -45.36 -19.96 26.67
C ARG A 37 -44.56 -19.33 25.51
N LYS A 38 -45.20 -18.38 24.83
CA LYS A 38 -44.59 -17.42 23.91
C LYS A 38 -43.51 -16.62 24.66
N LYS A 39 -42.27 -17.08 24.61
CA LYS A 39 -41.09 -16.27 24.91
C LYS A 39 -40.63 -15.79 23.54
N GLU A 40 -40.95 -14.54 23.23
CA GLU A 40 -40.38 -13.85 22.08
C GLU A 40 -38.87 -13.81 22.32
N ASP A 41 -38.16 -14.66 21.58
CA ASP A 41 -36.71 -14.70 21.56
C ASP A 41 -36.26 -13.51 20.73
N ASP A 42 -35.91 -12.44 21.43
CA ASP A 42 -35.26 -11.26 20.91
C ASP A 42 -33.84 -11.68 20.46
N THR A 43 -33.80 -12.42 19.36
CA THR A 43 -32.57 -12.67 18.62
C THR A 43 -32.23 -11.37 17.92
N GLU A 44 -31.68 -10.42 18.69
CA GLU A 44 -30.80 -9.38 18.18
C GLU A 44 -29.70 -10.11 17.41
N THR A 45 -29.94 -10.33 16.12
CA THR A 45 -28.92 -10.64 15.15
C THR A 45 -28.01 -9.42 15.17
N LYS A 46 -26.96 -9.49 15.99
CA LYS A 46 -25.82 -8.58 15.91
C LYS A 46 -25.39 -8.61 14.46
N LYS A 47 -25.79 -7.59 13.69
CA LYS A 47 -25.28 -7.39 12.35
C LYS A 47 -23.80 -7.15 12.51
N GLU A 48 -23.00 -8.19 12.27
CA GLU A 48 -21.56 -8.06 12.19
C GLU A 48 -21.27 -7.12 11.02
N HIS A 49 -20.88 -5.90 11.34
CA HIS A 49 -20.43 -4.95 10.35
C HIS A 49 -19.04 -5.39 9.89
N LEU A 50 -19.03 -6.25 8.87
CA LEU A 50 -17.81 -6.67 8.21
C LEU A 50 -17.15 -5.44 7.56
N TYR A 51 -15.85 -5.30 7.78
CA TYR A 51 -15.07 -4.27 7.11
C TYR A 51 -15.05 -4.54 5.61
N THR A 52 -15.16 -3.48 4.84
CA THR A 52 -14.97 -3.51 3.38
C THR A 52 -14.08 -2.35 2.96
N TRP A 53 -13.46 -2.48 1.79
CA TRP A 53 -12.70 -1.38 1.19
C TRP A 53 -13.63 -0.18 0.98
N ARG A 54 -13.13 1.02 1.29
CA ARG A 54 -13.90 2.27 1.07
C ARG A 54 -14.27 2.48 -0.40
N ILE A 55 -13.46 1.95 -1.32
CA ILE A 55 -13.65 2.04 -2.76
C ILE A 55 -13.06 0.82 -3.47
N GLU A 56 -13.74 0.35 -4.51
CA GLU A 56 -13.20 -0.61 -5.47
C GLU A 56 -12.31 0.12 -6.50
N LEU A 57 -11.03 0.31 -6.17
CA LEU A 57 -10.11 1.12 -6.99
C LEU A 57 -9.97 0.60 -8.43
N ALA A 58 -10.09 -0.71 -8.65
CA ALA A 58 -10.03 -1.33 -9.98
C ALA A 58 -11.07 -0.75 -10.97
N LYS A 59 -12.27 -0.35 -10.49
CA LYS A 59 -13.30 0.27 -11.34
C LYS A 59 -12.88 1.62 -11.93
N THR A 60 -11.81 2.23 -11.39
CA THR A 60 -11.26 3.51 -11.89
C THR A 60 -10.20 3.32 -12.97
N GLU A 61 -9.83 2.08 -13.33
CA GLU A 61 -8.78 1.77 -14.32
C GLU A 61 -8.91 2.54 -15.62
N LYS A 62 -10.14 2.67 -16.13
CA LYS A 62 -10.48 3.44 -17.33
C LYS A 62 -10.01 4.91 -17.32
N TYR A 63 -9.67 5.47 -16.16
CA TYR A 63 -9.17 6.84 -16.02
C TYR A 63 -7.65 6.93 -15.88
N TRP A 64 -6.95 5.82 -15.58
CA TRP A 64 -5.54 5.85 -15.20
C TRP A 64 -4.63 6.37 -16.32
N ASP A 65 -4.93 6.05 -17.59
CA ASP A 65 -4.18 6.60 -18.72
C ASP A 65 -4.22 8.13 -18.74
N GLY A 66 -5.39 8.72 -18.45
CA GLY A 66 -5.56 10.17 -18.38
C GLY A 66 -4.87 10.81 -17.17
N TRP A 67 -4.60 10.06 -16.10
CA TRP A 67 -3.89 10.56 -14.92
C TRP A 67 -2.38 10.65 -15.16
N PHE A 68 -1.80 9.68 -15.88
CA PHE A 68 -0.35 9.53 -15.95
C PHE A 68 0.26 9.85 -17.33
N ARG A 69 -0.50 9.77 -18.43
CA ARG A 69 0.04 10.05 -19.77
C ARG A 69 0.56 11.47 -19.84
N GLY A 70 1.88 11.61 -20.06
CA GLY A 70 2.55 12.90 -20.17
C GLY A 70 2.76 13.65 -18.85
N LEU A 71 2.49 13.03 -17.70
CA LEU A 71 2.59 13.66 -16.38
C LEU A 71 3.99 14.24 -16.10
N SER A 72 5.05 13.52 -16.48
CA SER A 72 6.44 13.96 -16.30
C SER A 72 6.74 15.28 -17.02
N ASN A 73 6.37 15.38 -18.30
CA ASN A 73 6.54 16.62 -19.06
C ASN A 73 5.65 17.74 -18.53
N LEU A 74 4.42 17.43 -18.11
CA LEU A 74 3.52 18.40 -17.50
C LEU A 74 4.11 18.97 -16.20
N PHE A 75 4.60 18.12 -15.30
CA PHE A 75 5.31 18.50 -14.09
C PHE A 75 6.54 19.38 -14.39
N LEU A 76 7.36 18.99 -15.37
CA LEU A 76 8.55 19.77 -15.76
C LEU A 76 8.21 21.12 -16.38
N SER A 77 7.05 21.26 -17.03
CA SER A 77 6.60 22.49 -17.66
C SER A 77 6.12 23.56 -16.66
N CYS A 78 5.78 23.18 -15.43
CA CYS A 78 5.31 24.11 -14.41
C CYS A 78 6.42 25.12 -14.03
N PRO A 79 6.20 26.44 -14.20
CA PRO A 79 7.21 27.48 -13.98
C PRO A 79 7.33 27.88 -12.50
N THR A 80 7.44 26.89 -11.61
CA THR A 80 7.55 27.07 -10.16
C THR A 80 8.68 26.20 -9.59
N PRO A 81 9.19 26.50 -8.39
CA PRO A 81 9.97 25.55 -7.62
C PRO A 81 9.17 24.25 -7.44
N LYS A 82 9.86 23.11 -7.55
CA LYS A 82 9.25 21.78 -7.53
C LYS A 82 10.08 20.85 -6.63
N LEU A 83 9.40 20.00 -5.87
CA LEU A 83 9.98 18.96 -5.03
C LEU A 83 9.40 17.62 -5.45
N LEU A 84 10.26 16.61 -5.65
CA LEU A 84 9.86 15.23 -5.90
C LEU A 84 10.47 14.32 -4.82
N LEU A 85 9.62 13.63 -4.07
CA LEU A 85 10.02 12.66 -3.04
C LEU A 85 9.83 11.24 -3.58
N LEU A 86 10.87 10.41 -3.47
CA LEU A 86 10.88 9.05 -4.01
C LEU A 86 11.26 8.04 -2.93
N ALA A 87 10.59 6.88 -2.92
CA ALA A 87 11.02 5.73 -2.12
C ALA A 87 12.31 5.08 -2.64
N GLY A 88 12.57 5.21 -3.96
CA GLY A 88 13.73 4.67 -4.65
C GLY A 88 13.95 5.38 -6.00
N VAL A 89 15.19 5.40 -6.48
CA VAL A 89 15.59 6.06 -7.74
C VAL A 89 15.17 5.30 -8.99
N ASP A 90 14.83 4.02 -8.84
CA ASP A 90 14.29 3.12 -9.86
C ASP A 90 12.94 3.58 -10.45
N ARG A 91 12.31 4.60 -9.83
CA ARG A 91 10.99 5.12 -10.22
C ARG A 91 11.03 6.33 -11.16
N LEU A 92 12.21 6.78 -11.59
CA LEU A 92 12.33 7.89 -12.53
C LEU A 92 12.24 7.41 -13.97
N ASP A 93 11.38 8.04 -14.75
CA ASP A 93 11.37 7.86 -16.20
C ASP A 93 12.48 8.70 -16.89
N LYS A 94 12.58 8.55 -18.21
CA LYS A 94 13.56 9.26 -19.03
C LYS A 94 13.43 10.79 -18.91
N ASP A 95 12.22 11.31 -18.92
CA ASP A 95 11.98 12.76 -18.95
C ASP A 95 12.33 13.40 -17.61
N LEU A 96 11.93 12.79 -16.49
CA LEU A 96 12.31 13.23 -15.15
C LEU A 96 13.80 13.06 -14.88
N THR A 97 14.44 12.00 -15.39
CA THR A 97 15.89 11.83 -15.28
C THR A 97 16.63 12.99 -15.97
N ILE A 98 16.25 13.32 -17.21
CA ILE A 98 16.81 14.46 -17.93
C ILE A 98 16.54 15.78 -17.17
N GLY A 99 15.30 15.98 -16.71
CA GLY A 99 14.92 17.16 -15.95
C GLY A 99 15.70 17.33 -14.64
N GLN A 100 15.96 16.22 -13.95
CA GLN A 100 16.75 16.21 -12.72
C GLN A 100 18.22 16.54 -12.99
N MET A 101 18.82 15.96 -14.03
CA MET A 101 20.18 16.28 -14.44
C MET A 101 20.34 17.75 -14.88
N GLN A 102 19.27 18.37 -15.38
CA GLN A 102 19.22 19.80 -15.71
C GLN A 102 18.91 20.71 -14.50
N GLY A 103 18.71 20.14 -13.30
CA GLY A 103 18.38 20.90 -12.09
C GLY A 103 16.99 21.55 -12.12
N LYS A 104 16.03 21.01 -12.87
CA LYS A 104 14.69 21.60 -13.03
C LYS A 104 13.78 21.45 -11.81
N PHE A 105 14.10 20.53 -10.90
CA PHE A 105 13.39 20.31 -9.65
C PHE A 105 14.35 19.79 -8.57
N GLN A 106 13.95 19.92 -7.30
CA GLN A 106 14.64 19.29 -6.18
C GLN A 106 14.10 17.87 -6.00
N MET A 107 15.01 16.92 -5.78
CA MET A 107 14.65 15.52 -5.58
C MET A 107 15.25 15.00 -4.28
N GLN A 108 14.48 14.24 -3.52
CA GLN A 108 14.95 13.55 -2.32
C GLN A 108 14.48 12.11 -2.32
N VAL A 109 15.42 11.20 -2.04
CA VAL A 109 15.16 9.77 -1.95
C VAL A 109 15.06 9.41 -0.47
N LEU A 110 13.94 8.80 -0.09
CA LEU A 110 13.67 8.28 1.24
C LEU A 110 13.75 6.75 1.18
N PRO A 111 14.96 6.17 1.37
CA PRO A 111 15.11 4.73 1.32
C PRO A 111 14.29 4.07 2.43
N GLN A 112 13.94 2.80 2.25
CA GLN A 112 13.16 1.99 3.19
C GLN A 112 11.67 2.38 3.30
N CYS A 113 11.14 3.18 2.37
CA CYS A 113 9.71 3.45 2.27
C CYS A 113 9.06 2.63 1.14
N GLY A 114 7.75 2.38 1.25
CA GLY A 114 6.92 1.71 0.24
C GLY A 114 6.31 2.70 -0.76
N HIS A 115 4.98 2.66 -0.90
CA HIS A 115 4.26 3.60 -1.77
C HIS A 115 3.87 4.90 -1.04
N ALA A 116 3.37 4.78 0.19
CA ALA A 116 2.92 5.90 1.00
C ALA A 116 4.05 6.46 1.89
N VAL A 117 5.06 7.08 1.27
CA VAL A 117 6.27 7.57 1.97
C VAL A 117 5.99 8.54 3.13
N HIS A 118 4.85 9.22 3.10
CA HIS A 118 4.40 10.15 4.14
C HIS A 118 3.81 9.44 5.37
N GLU A 119 3.32 8.21 5.22
CA GLU A 119 2.92 7.35 6.34
C GLU A 119 4.11 6.54 6.86
N ASP A 120 5.00 6.09 5.96
CA ASP A 120 6.17 5.28 6.32
C ASP A 120 7.26 6.10 7.04
N ALA A 121 7.49 7.34 6.62
CA ALA A 121 8.53 8.22 7.15
C ALA A 121 8.04 9.67 7.32
N PRO A 122 7.03 9.91 8.17
CA PRO A 122 6.40 11.23 8.33
C PRO A 122 7.40 12.32 8.71
N ASP A 123 8.33 12.04 9.61
CA ASP A 123 9.34 13.01 10.06
C ASP A 123 10.27 13.43 8.91
N LYS A 124 10.72 12.47 8.09
CA LYS A 124 11.61 12.76 6.95
C LYS A 124 10.89 13.53 5.86
N VAL A 125 9.61 13.23 5.61
CA VAL A 125 8.78 13.98 4.66
C VAL A 125 8.57 15.41 5.17
N ALA A 126 8.26 15.59 6.45
CA ALA A 126 8.11 16.90 7.05
C ALA A 126 9.40 17.73 6.97
N GLU A 127 10.55 17.12 7.26
CA GLU A 127 11.86 17.77 7.14
C GLU A 127 12.17 18.20 5.71
N ALA A 128 11.92 17.33 4.72
CA ALA A 128 12.12 17.62 3.31
C ALA A 128 11.27 18.80 2.83
N VAL A 129 9.98 18.79 3.19
CA VAL A 129 9.03 19.85 2.85
C VAL A 129 9.40 21.15 3.57
N ALA A 130 9.68 21.13 4.87
CA ALA A 130 10.08 22.31 5.62
C ALA A 130 11.35 22.95 5.04
N THR A 131 12.36 22.14 4.75
CA THR A 131 13.61 22.59 4.13
C THR A 131 13.35 23.23 2.77
N PHE A 132 12.50 22.63 1.94
CA PHE A 132 12.11 23.19 0.64
C PHE A 132 11.38 24.53 0.78
N LEU A 133 10.40 24.61 1.68
CA LEU A 133 9.63 25.84 1.90
C LEU A 133 10.51 26.99 2.42
N ILE A 134 11.40 26.71 3.38
CA ILE A 134 12.33 27.70 3.94
C ILE A 134 13.36 28.13 2.87
N ARG A 135 13.92 27.19 2.11
CA ARG A 135 14.87 27.48 1.01
C ARG A 135 14.29 28.48 0.01
N HIS A 136 13.02 28.32 -0.33
CA HIS A 136 12.31 29.16 -1.30
C HIS A 136 11.59 30.36 -0.66
N ARG A 137 11.77 30.59 0.64
CA ARG A 137 11.17 31.70 1.40
C ARG A 137 9.64 31.73 1.34
N PHE A 138 9.01 30.56 1.34
CA PHE A 138 7.56 30.43 1.46
C PHE A 138 7.08 30.47 2.91
N THR A 139 7.96 30.17 3.87
CA THR A 139 7.69 30.21 5.30
C THR A 139 8.95 30.50 6.09
N GLU A 140 8.79 30.91 7.34
CA GLU A 140 9.87 31.04 8.32
C GLU A 140 9.95 29.77 9.19
N PRO A 141 11.15 29.39 9.67
CA PRO A 141 11.30 28.29 10.62
C PRO A 141 10.67 28.63 11.98
N ILE A 142 10.05 27.63 12.61
CA ILE A 142 9.57 27.73 13.99
C ILE A 142 10.53 26.96 14.90
N GLY A 143 10.85 27.54 16.07
CA GLY A 143 11.79 26.94 17.02
C GLY A 143 13.23 26.90 16.49
N GLY A 144 14.01 25.92 16.95
CA GLY A 144 15.43 25.75 16.59
C GLY A 144 15.65 24.90 15.33
N PHE A 145 14.71 24.87 14.38
CA PHE A 145 14.82 24.05 13.17
C PHE A 145 16.05 24.45 12.35
N GLN A 146 17.02 23.54 12.22
CA GLN A 146 18.21 23.75 11.42
C GLN A 146 17.98 23.21 10.02
N CYS A 147 17.88 24.11 9.04
CA CYS A 147 17.89 23.72 7.63
C CYS A 147 19.25 23.13 7.26
N VAL A 148 19.30 21.82 7.04
CA VAL A 148 20.50 21.18 6.47
C VAL A 148 20.38 21.23 4.95
N PHE A 149 20.95 22.29 4.35
CA PHE A 149 21.05 22.34 2.90
C PHE A 149 22.20 21.44 2.46
N PRO A 150 21.98 20.48 1.54
CA PRO A 150 23.09 19.74 0.96
C PRO A 150 24.04 20.76 0.31
N ALA A 151 25.32 20.69 0.69
CA ALA A 151 26.37 21.51 0.10
C ALA A 151 26.44 21.20 -1.40
N CYS A 152 26.57 22.27 -2.19
CA CYS A 152 26.74 22.23 -3.64
C CYS A 152 28.05 21.56 -4.06
#